data_AF-K9E1L5-F1
#
_entry.id   AF-K9E1L5-F1
#
_cell.length_a   1.000
_cell.length_b   1.000
_cell.length_c   1.000
_cell.angle_alpha   90.00
_cell.angle_beta   90.00
_cell.angle_gamma   90.00
#
_symmetry.space_group_name_H-M   'P 1'
#
loop_
_entity.id
_entity.type
_entity.pdbx_description
1 polymer ?
#
loop_
_entity_poly.entity_id
_entity_poly.type
_entity_poly.pdbx_seq_one_letter_code
_entity_poly.pdbx_strand_id
1 'polypeptide(L)'
;MNFESLVSHISTIQDTLQAQAAHSVNLALTSRNWLMGCYIVEFEQHGEDRAAYGEQLLKKLEKRLNIKGLNERRFREFRRLYLVYPQLKEEVLGYVISGSEIRHSLTAEFTAPIRQIASAELINMQKWMIPADKLFNKLTYSNLTLISAIDNPVKRAFYEMETLVKYATAGLDPNIFVQKYMVQLPSEEKIKKFISKEIEY
;
A
#
# COMPACT_ATOMS: atom_id res chain seq x y z
N MET A 1 27.52 -34.96 -1.61
CA MET A 1 26.85 -33.90 -2.38
C MET A 1 27.13 -34.15 -3.86
N ASN A 2 26.10 -34.30 -4.70
CA ASN A 2 26.26 -34.53 -6.14
C ASN A 2 25.99 -33.24 -6.93
N PHE A 3 26.26 -33.28 -8.23
CA PHE A 3 26.09 -32.12 -9.12
C PHE A 3 24.65 -31.56 -9.10
N GLU A 4 23.63 -32.43 -9.12
CA GLU A 4 22.22 -32.01 -9.06
C GLU A 4 21.88 -31.28 -7.75
N SER A 5 22.40 -31.75 -6.61
CA SER A 5 22.25 -31.06 -5.33
C SER A 5 22.95 -29.70 -5.34
N LEU A 6 24.12 -29.58 -5.98
CA LEU A 6 24.82 -28.30 -6.13
C LEU A 6 24.01 -27.31 -6.98
N VAL A 7 23.50 -27.75 -8.12
CA VAL A 7 22.63 -26.94 -9.00
C VAL A 7 21.39 -26.47 -8.24
N SER A 8 20.70 -27.38 -7.55
CA SER A 8 19.51 -27.04 -6.77
C SER A 8 19.80 -26.02 -5.67
N HIS A 9 20.92 -26.15 -4.94
CA HIS A 9 21.30 -25.19 -3.91
C HIS A 9 21.62 -23.81 -4.50
N ILE A 10 22.39 -23.74 -5.59
CA ILE A 10 22.74 -22.46 -6.23
C ILE A 10 21.49 -21.75 -6.74
N SER A 11 20.59 -22.48 -7.44
CA SER A 11 19.32 -21.92 -7.91
C SER A 11 18.48 -21.41 -6.76
N THR A 12 18.37 -22.18 -5.67
CA THR A 12 17.62 -21.76 -4.47
C THR A 12 18.18 -20.48 -3.85
N ILE A 13 19.51 -20.36 -3.75
CA ILE A 13 20.17 -19.15 -3.23
C ILE A 13 19.86 -17.94 -4.11
N GLN A 14 20.02 -18.08 -5.43
CA GLN A 14 19.74 -17.03 -6.41
C GLN A 14 18.29 -16.56 -6.32
N ASP A 15 17.33 -17.48 -6.40
CA ASP A 15 15.90 -17.16 -6.41
C ASP A 15 15.46 -16.52 -5.09
N THR A 16 15.95 -17.04 -3.96
CA THR A 16 15.62 -16.52 -2.63
C THR A 16 16.16 -15.10 -2.43
N LEU A 17 17.44 -14.87 -2.75
CA LEU A 17 18.05 -13.56 -2.56
C LEU A 17 17.49 -12.51 -3.53
N GLN A 18 17.19 -12.92 -4.77
CA GLN A 18 16.55 -12.04 -5.74
C GLN A 18 15.13 -11.65 -5.31
N ALA A 19 14.33 -12.61 -4.82
CA ALA A 19 13.01 -12.33 -4.27
C ALA A 19 13.08 -11.41 -3.05
N GLN A 20 14.06 -11.62 -2.15
CA GLN A 20 14.27 -10.77 -0.98
C GLN A 20 14.66 -9.34 -1.36
N ALA A 21 15.54 -9.16 -2.35
CA ALA A 21 15.92 -7.84 -2.85
C ALA A 21 14.72 -7.11 -3.47
N ALA A 22 13.95 -7.79 -4.33
CA ALA A 22 12.75 -7.23 -4.94
C ALA A 22 11.70 -6.85 -3.89
N HIS A 23 11.49 -7.70 -2.88
CA HIS A 23 10.58 -7.41 -1.77
C HIS A 23 11.03 -6.18 -0.97
N SER A 24 12.32 -6.08 -0.63
CA SER A 24 12.87 -4.93 0.11
C SER A 24 12.70 -3.61 -0.66
N VAL A 25 12.94 -3.63 -1.98
CA VAL A 25 12.70 -2.48 -2.87
C VAL A 25 11.21 -2.11 -2.87
N ASN A 26 10.30 -3.08 -2.93
CA ASN A 26 8.87 -2.83 -2.91
C ASN A 26 8.42 -2.16 -1.61
N LEU A 27 8.90 -2.63 -0.45
CA LEU A 27 8.59 -2.02 0.84
C LEU A 27 9.08 -0.56 0.88
N ALA A 28 10.32 -0.32 0.46
CA ALA A 28 10.90 1.03 0.40
C ALA A 28 10.10 1.98 -0.51
N LEU A 29 9.68 1.51 -1.70
CA LEU A 29 8.88 2.31 -2.63
C LEU A 29 7.50 2.63 -2.07
N THR A 30 6.81 1.63 -1.51
CA THR A 30 5.50 1.82 -0.88
C THR A 30 5.60 2.82 0.27
N SER A 31 6.56 2.65 1.19
CA SER A 31 6.77 3.56 2.31
C SER A 31 7.09 4.98 1.86
N ARG A 32 8.05 5.16 0.94
CA ARG A 32 8.43 6.47 0.40
C ARG A 32 7.22 7.19 -0.20
N ASN A 33 6.51 6.50 -1.08
CA ASN A 33 5.43 7.11 -1.86
C ASN A 33 4.21 7.39 -0.98
N TRP A 34 3.88 6.50 -0.04
CA TRP A 34 2.82 6.70 0.95
C TRP A 34 3.12 7.88 1.87
N LEU A 35 4.36 7.99 2.38
CA LEU A 35 4.78 9.12 3.20
C LEU A 35 4.68 10.44 2.44
N MET A 36 5.16 10.50 1.20
CA MET A 36 4.99 11.71 0.36
C MET A 36 3.52 12.10 0.21
N GLY A 37 2.63 11.12 0.02
CA GLY A 37 1.18 11.33 -0.02
C GLY A 37 0.62 11.91 1.28
N CYS A 38 1.04 11.37 2.43
CA CYS A 38 0.68 11.88 3.75
C CYS A 38 1.05 13.37 3.89
N TYR A 39 2.30 13.74 3.58
CA TYR A 39 2.75 15.14 3.66
C TYR A 39 1.98 16.09 2.76
N ILE A 40 1.63 15.65 1.56
CA ILE A 40 0.83 16.44 0.63
C ILE A 40 -0.54 16.73 1.25
N VAL A 41 -1.21 15.70 1.77
CA VAL A 41 -2.56 15.86 2.35
C VAL A 41 -2.52 16.71 3.61
N GLU A 42 -1.55 16.50 4.49
CA GLU A 42 -1.39 17.30 5.71
C GLU A 42 -1.15 18.78 5.39
N PHE A 43 -0.30 19.08 4.41
CA PHE A 43 -0.08 20.45 3.96
C PHE A 43 -1.35 21.07 3.35
N GLU A 44 -2.12 20.30 2.57
CA GLU A 44 -3.40 20.76 2.01
C GLU A 44 -4.43 21.09 3.11
N GLN A 45 -4.47 20.33 4.20
CA GLN A 45 -5.43 20.49 5.29
C GLN A 45 -5.03 21.59 6.29
N HIS A 46 -3.76 21.61 6.69
CA HIS A 46 -3.26 22.38 7.84
C HIS A 46 -2.15 23.40 7.49
N GLY A 47 -1.73 23.51 6.22
CA GLY A 47 -0.66 24.41 5.81
C GLY A 47 -1.03 25.89 5.93
N GLU A 48 -0.18 26.67 6.60
CA GLU A 48 -0.35 28.12 6.79
C GLU A 48 -0.46 28.86 5.44
N ASP A 49 0.33 28.45 4.44
CA ASP A 49 0.37 29.06 3.12
C ASP A 49 -0.63 28.46 2.10
N ARG A 50 -1.61 27.65 2.51
CA ARG A 50 -2.48 26.90 1.59
C ARG A 50 -3.15 27.77 0.50
N ALA A 51 -3.54 29.00 0.83
CA ALA A 51 -4.16 29.95 -0.11
C ALA A 51 -3.17 30.44 -1.19
N ALA A 52 -1.87 30.49 -0.88
CA ALA A 52 -0.82 30.87 -1.83
C ALA A 52 -0.45 29.72 -2.79
N TYR A 53 -0.66 28.47 -2.38
CA TYR A 53 -0.29 27.29 -3.17
C TYR A 53 -1.45 26.67 -3.96
N GLY A 54 -2.67 26.61 -3.40
CA GLY A 54 -3.91 26.24 -4.09
C GLY A 54 -3.82 25.00 -5.00
N GLU A 55 -4.57 25.00 -6.11
CA GLU A 55 -4.60 23.91 -7.11
C GLU A 55 -3.24 23.64 -7.82
N GLN A 56 -2.24 24.49 -7.60
CA GLN A 56 -0.91 24.39 -8.22
C GLN A 56 0.17 23.78 -7.31
N LEU A 57 -0.18 23.36 -6.09
CA LEU A 57 0.77 22.77 -5.13
C LEU A 57 1.66 21.71 -5.78
N LEU A 58 1.07 20.73 -6.46
CA LEU A 58 1.79 19.60 -7.04
C LEU A 58 2.73 20.01 -8.19
N LYS A 59 2.32 21.00 -9.01
CA LYS A 59 3.18 21.59 -10.06
C LYS A 59 4.37 22.33 -9.46
N LYS A 60 4.14 23.05 -8.37
CA LYS A 60 5.21 23.76 -7.65
C LYS A 60 6.18 22.77 -6.99
N LEU A 61 5.68 21.68 -6.40
CA LEU A 61 6.51 20.59 -5.87
C LEU A 61 7.40 19.98 -6.95
N GLU A 62 6.84 19.65 -8.11
CA GLU A 62 7.62 19.14 -9.25
C GLU A 62 8.74 20.10 -9.64
N LYS A 63 8.41 21.38 -9.87
CA LYS A 63 9.39 22.40 -10.26
C LYS A 63 10.46 22.62 -9.20
N ARG A 64 10.08 22.63 -7.92
CA ARG A 64 10.98 22.96 -6.82
C ARG A 64 11.91 21.81 -6.46
N LEU A 65 11.39 20.58 -6.45
CA LEU A 65 12.18 19.39 -6.14
C LEU A 65 13.08 19.02 -7.31
N ASN A 66 12.58 19.11 -8.56
CA ASN A 66 13.36 18.82 -9.77
C ASN A 66 14.12 17.47 -9.71
N ILE A 67 13.46 16.42 -9.21
CA ILE A 67 14.02 15.08 -9.09
C ILE A 67 13.44 14.20 -10.20
N LYS A 68 14.29 13.49 -10.94
CA LYS A 68 13.86 12.56 -11.99
C LYS A 68 12.89 11.53 -11.43
N GLY A 69 11.74 11.37 -12.07
CA GLY A 69 10.69 10.44 -11.65
C GLY A 69 9.74 10.99 -10.58
N LEU A 70 9.94 12.22 -10.10
CA LEU A 70 8.96 12.96 -9.30
C LEU A 70 8.34 14.07 -10.14
N ASN A 71 7.04 13.96 -10.41
CA ASN A 71 6.28 14.94 -11.18
C ASN A 71 4.87 15.06 -10.62
N GLU A 72 4.12 16.05 -11.11
CA GLU A 72 2.74 16.34 -10.70
C GLU A 72 1.87 15.09 -10.72
N ARG A 73 1.95 14.29 -11.77
CA ARG A 73 1.18 13.03 -11.88
C ARG A 73 1.53 12.06 -10.76
N ARG A 74 2.81 11.85 -10.47
CA ARG A 74 3.25 10.97 -9.39
C ARG A 74 2.79 11.48 -8.02
N PHE A 75 2.85 12.78 -7.79
CA PHE A 75 2.33 13.35 -6.54
C PHE A 75 0.82 13.14 -6.39
N ARG A 76 0.04 13.22 -7.48
CA ARG A 76 -1.39 12.84 -7.45
C ARG A 76 -1.60 11.37 -7.07
N GLU A 77 -0.78 10.47 -7.62
CA GLU A 77 -0.80 9.03 -7.30
C GLU A 77 -0.45 8.78 -5.83
N PHE A 78 0.59 9.44 -5.30
CA PHE A 78 1.01 9.33 -3.89
C PHE A 78 -0.07 9.82 -2.93
N ARG A 79 -0.64 10.99 -3.22
CA ARG A 79 -1.77 11.57 -2.48
C ARG A 79 -2.95 10.61 -2.43
N ARG A 80 -3.33 10.04 -3.58
CA ARG A 80 -4.41 9.03 -3.67
C ARG A 80 -4.08 7.79 -2.86
N LEU A 81 -2.86 7.27 -2.97
CA LEU A 81 -2.42 6.10 -2.22
C LEU A 81 -2.62 6.30 -0.71
N TYR A 82 -2.21 7.45 -0.17
CA TYR A 82 -2.40 7.78 1.24
C TYR A 82 -3.89 7.83 1.63
N LEU A 83 -4.72 8.54 0.86
CA LEU A 83 -6.15 8.68 1.14
C LEU A 83 -6.92 7.35 1.07
N VAL A 84 -6.51 6.44 0.17
CA VAL A 84 -7.17 5.14 0.00
C VAL A 84 -6.68 4.10 1.01
N TYR A 85 -5.41 4.19 1.41
CA TYR A 85 -4.77 3.22 2.29
C TYR A 85 -4.23 3.85 3.59
N PRO A 86 -5.04 4.60 4.36
CA PRO A 86 -4.57 5.23 5.61
C PRO A 86 -4.14 4.19 6.64
N GLN A 87 -4.67 2.96 6.55
CA GLN A 87 -4.32 1.84 7.44
C GLN A 87 -2.88 1.36 7.32
N LEU A 88 -2.14 1.71 6.26
CA LEU A 88 -0.72 1.33 6.10
C LEU A 88 0.23 2.09 7.03
N LYS A 89 -0.28 3.04 7.81
CA LYS A 89 0.50 3.92 8.69
C LYS A 89 1.47 3.14 9.58
N GLU A 90 0.98 2.13 10.31
CA GLU A 90 1.79 1.43 11.30
C GLU A 90 2.86 0.55 10.64
N GLU A 91 2.56 -0.06 9.50
CA GLU A 91 3.50 -0.85 8.72
C GLU A 91 4.59 0.02 8.09
N VAL A 92 4.20 1.16 7.51
CA VAL A 92 5.14 2.11 6.92
C VAL A 92 6.05 2.69 7.99
N LEU A 93 5.50 3.10 9.13
CA LEU A 93 6.29 3.58 10.26
C LEU A 93 7.18 2.48 10.81
N GLY A 94 6.66 1.27 11.02
CA GLY A 94 7.43 0.11 11.48
C GLY A 94 8.61 -0.18 10.57
N TYR A 95 8.42 -0.12 9.25
CA TYR A 95 9.48 -0.32 8.26
C TYR A 95 10.55 0.79 8.31
N VAL A 96 10.12 2.06 8.30
CA VAL A 96 11.05 3.21 8.27
C VAL A 96 11.80 3.35 9.59
N ILE A 97 11.12 3.10 10.71
CA ILE A 97 11.73 3.07 12.04
C ILE A 97 12.66 1.86 12.12
N SER A 98 12.30 0.65 11.72
CA SER A 98 13.18 -0.51 11.89
C SER A 98 14.44 -0.49 11.02
N GLY A 99 14.43 0.12 9.83
CA GLY A 99 15.43 -0.16 8.80
C GLY A 99 16.22 1.00 8.17
N SER A 100 16.10 2.26 8.60
CA SER A 100 16.63 3.39 7.80
C SER A 100 17.48 4.43 8.55
N GLU A 101 18.56 4.92 7.91
CA GLU A 101 19.27 6.17 8.25
C GLU A 101 18.33 7.39 8.26
N ILE A 102 17.14 7.27 7.66
CA ILE A 102 16.06 8.25 7.74
C ILE A 102 15.65 8.51 9.21
N ARG A 103 15.96 7.62 10.17
CA ARG A 103 15.85 7.91 11.63
C ARG A 103 16.52 9.22 12.05
N HIS A 104 17.63 9.60 11.42
CA HIS A 104 18.34 10.85 11.74
C HIS A 104 17.77 12.07 11.02
N SER A 105 16.95 11.86 9.98
CA SER A 105 16.33 12.92 9.17
C SER A 105 14.85 13.15 9.47
N LEU A 106 14.14 12.19 10.08
CA LEU A 106 12.75 12.35 10.54
C LEU A 106 12.76 13.06 11.90
N THR A 107 12.68 14.39 11.88
CA THR A 107 12.59 15.20 13.10
C THR A 107 11.25 14.98 13.83
N ALA A 108 11.15 15.47 15.07
CA ALA A 108 9.91 15.43 15.84
C ALA A 108 8.73 16.11 15.09
N GLU A 109 9.02 17.17 14.32
CA GLU A 109 8.09 17.85 13.41
C GLU A 109 7.57 16.92 12.30
N PHE A 110 8.41 16.00 11.81
CA PHE A 110 8.00 15.00 10.83
C PHE A 110 7.05 13.96 11.46
N THR A 111 7.23 13.60 12.73
CA THR A 111 6.34 12.63 13.38
C THR A 111 4.99 13.19 13.82
N ALA A 112 4.85 14.51 13.97
CA ALA A 112 3.65 15.13 14.54
C ALA A 112 2.38 15.00 13.69
N PRO A 113 2.39 15.28 12.36
CA PRO A 113 1.21 15.08 11.51
C PRO A 113 0.82 13.60 11.42
N ILE A 114 1.81 12.71 11.34
CA ILE A 114 1.59 11.27 11.27
C ILE A 114 0.92 10.75 12.56
N ARG A 115 1.26 11.31 13.72
CA ARG A 115 0.65 10.94 15.02
C ARG A 115 -0.79 11.43 15.18
N GLN A 116 -1.18 12.53 14.54
CA GLN A 116 -2.52 13.12 14.67
C GLN A 116 -3.61 12.38 13.88
N ILE A 117 -3.25 11.48 12.95
CA ILE A 117 -4.21 10.63 12.23
C ILE A 117 -5.04 9.83 13.26
N ALA A 118 -6.31 10.20 13.41
CA ALA A 118 -7.18 9.74 14.47
C ALA A 118 -7.35 8.21 14.42
N SER A 119 -6.80 7.53 15.42
CA SER A 119 -6.95 6.07 15.59
C SER A 119 -8.41 5.64 15.59
N ALA A 120 -9.33 6.51 16.05
CA ALA A 120 -10.76 6.25 16.14
C ALA A 120 -11.49 6.14 14.78
N GLU A 121 -11.08 6.91 13.76
CA GLU A 121 -11.69 6.84 12.41
C GLU A 121 -11.22 5.59 11.65
N LEU A 122 -9.95 5.19 11.86
CA LEU A 122 -9.38 3.95 11.32
C LEU A 122 -10.04 2.69 11.89
N ILE A 123 -10.41 2.69 13.17
CA ILE A 123 -11.01 1.53 13.85
C ILE A 123 -12.38 1.16 13.26
N ASN A 124 -13.17 2.11 12.76
CA ASN A 124 -14.52 1.83 12.26
C ASN A 124 -14.51 1.26 10.82
N MET A 125 -13.48 1.54 10.01
CA MET A 125 -13.31 0.97 8.67
C MET A 125 -12.75 -0.48 8.67
N GLN A 126 -12.15 -0.92 9.78
CA GLN A 126 -11.40 -2.18 9.89
C GLN A 126 -12.22 -3.47 9.81
N LYS A 127 -13.56 -3.44 9.90
CA LYS A 127 -14.37 -4.67 10.07
C LYS A 127 -14.38 -5.61 8.84
N TRP A 128 -14.06 -5.11 7.64
CA TRP A 128 -14.09 -5.89 6.39
C TRP A 128 -12.91 -5.60 5.45
N MET A 129 -11.89 -4.87 5.90
CA MET A 129 -10.70 -4.57 5.11
C MET A 129 -9.62 -5.63 5.29
N ILE A 130 -8.84 -5.85 4.23
CA ILE A 130 -7.64 -6.69 4.33
C ILE A 130 -6.69 -6.08 5.37
N PRO A 131 -6.10 -6.90 6.25
CA PRO A 131 -5.09 -6.44 7.21
C PRO A 131 -3.95 -5.70 6.52
N ALA A 132 -3.54 -4.57 7.11
CA ALA A 132 -2.55 -3.68 6.52
C ALA A 132 -1.18 -4.37 6.34
N ASP A 133 -0.80 -5.30 7.22
CA ASP A 133 0.39 -6.15 7.06
C ASP A 133 0.37 -6.95 5.75
N LYS A 134 -0.80 -7.47 5.34
CA LYS A 134 -0.92 -8.25 4.09
C LYS A 134 -0.79 -7.34 2.88
N LEU A 135 -1.47 -6.20 2.90
CA LEU A 135 -1.37 -5.21 1.82
C LEU A 135 0.09 -4.75 1.66
N PHE A 136 0.73 -4.35 2.76
CA PHE A 136 2.09 -3.82 2.76
C PHE A 136 3.13 -4.85 2.32
N ASN A 137 3.06 -6.08 2.86
CA ASN A 137 4.10 -7.08 2.63
C ASN A 137 3.90 -7.91 1.35
N LYS A 138 2.70 -7.94 0.77
CA LYS A 138 2.40 -8.84 -0.37
C LYS A 138 2.06 -8.10 -1.66
N LEU A 139 1.52 -6.89 -1.59
CA LEU A 139 1.24 -6.11 -2.80
C LEU A 139 2.42 -5.20 -3.13
N THR A 140 2.79 -5.15 -4.42
CA THR A 140 3.78 -4.18 -4.90
C THR A 140 3.17 -2.78 -4.88
N TYR A 141 4.03 -1.75 -4.83
CA TYR A 141 3.59 -0.36 -4.98
C TYR A 141 2.74 -0.15 -6.26
N SER A 142 3.11 -0.80 -7.37
CA SER A 142 2.36 -0.73 -8.62
C SER A 142 0.95 -1.30 -8.49
N ASN A 143 0.80 -2.44 -7.81
CA ASN A 143 -0.52 -3.04 -7.54
C ASN A 143 -1.38 -2.09 -6.71
N LEU A 144 -0.83 -1.57 -5.60
CA LEU A 144 -1.54 -0.63 -4.73
C LEU A 144 -1.95 0.64 -5.50
N THR A 145 -1.10 1.15 -6.38
CA THR A 145 -1.40 2.32 -7.21
C THR A 145 -2.55 2.05 -8.18
N LEU A 146 -2.52 0.92 -8.89
CA LEU A 146 -3.58 0.52 -9.83
C LEU A 146 -4.92 0.33 -9.10
N ILE A 147 -4.90 -0.38 -7.98
CA ILE A 147 -6.10 -0.67 -7.19
C ILE A 147 -6.64 0.60 -6.53
N SER A 148 -5.79 1.52 -6.08
CA SER A 148 -6.22 2.80 -5.51
C SER A 148 -7.04 3.66 -6.47
N ALA A 149 -6.88 3.46 -7.79
CA ALA A 149 -7.63 4.17 -8.81
C ALA A 149 -9.08 3.68 -8.95
N ILE A 150 -9.47 2.60 -8.27
CA ILE A 150 -10.82 2.07 -8.30
C ILE A 150 -11.66 2.79 -7.23
N ASP A 151 -12.62 3.60 -7.64
CA ASP A 151 -13.42 4.40 -6.72
C ASP A 151 -14.37 3.55 -5.85
N ASN A 152 -14.97 2.51 -6.42
CA ASN A 152 -15.89 1.63 -5.69
C ASN A 152 -15.13 0.75 -4.67
N PRO A 153 -15.42 0.85 -3.35
CA PRO A 153 -14.67 0.15 -2.31
C PRO A 153 -14.84 -1.37 -2.35
N VAL A 154 -16.02 -1.88 -2.73
CA VAL A 154 -16.28 -3.32 -2.88
C VAL A 154 -15.46 -3.91 -4.02
N LYS A 155 -15.48 -3.23 -5.18
CA LYS A 155 -14.68 -3.60 -6.35
C LYS A 155 -13.19 -3.56 -6.00
N ARG A 156 -12.75 -2.54 -5.25
CA ARG A 156 -11.38 -2.41 -4.77
C ARG A 156 -10.97 -3.59 -3.91
N ALA A 157 -11.74 -3.90 -2.86
CA ALA A 157 -11.50 -5.03 -1.97
C ALA A 157 -11.43 -6.36 -2.72
N PHE A 158 -12.28 -6.56 -3.73
CA PHE A 158 -12.20 -7.74 -4.61
C PHE A 158 -10.84 -7.85 -5.31
N TYR A 159 -10.35 -6.78 -5.95
CA TYR A 159 -9.06 -6.82 -6.65
C TYR A 159 -7.87 -6.92 -5.69
N GLU A 160 -7.96 -6.37 -4.48
CA GLU A 160 -6.95 -6.56 -3.45
C GLU A 160 -6.86 -8.05 -3.08
N MET A 161 -7.99 -8.70 -2.82
CA MET A 161 -8.05 -10.13 -2.54
C MET A 161 -7.55 -10.97 -3.72
N GLU A 162 -8.03 -10.69 -4.93
CA GLU A 162 -7.61 -11.40 -6.15
C GLU A 162 -6.10 -11.29 -6.36
N THR A 163 -5.54 -10.11 -6.14
CA THR A 163 -4.10 -9.89 -6.29
C THR A 163 -3.33 -10.66 -5.21
N LEU A 164 -3.73 -10.57 -3.94
CA LEU A 164 -3.09 -11.32 -2.85
C LEU A 164 -3.10 -12.83 -3.09
N VAL A 165 -4.23 -13.34 -3.57
CA VAL A 165 -4.40 -14.73 -3.97
C VAL A 165 -3.40 -15.09 -5.06
N LYS A 166 -3.35 -14.33 -6.16
CA LYS A 166 -2.42 -14.61 -7.28
C LYS A 166 -0.98 -14.71 -6.81
N TYR A 167 -0.57 -13.85 -5.89
CA TYR A 167 0.77 -13.91 -5.28
C TYR A 167 0.96 -15.10 -4.34
N ALA A 168 -0.06 -15.47 -3.56
CA ALA A 168 0.00 -16.65 -2.69
C ALA A 168 -0.01 -17.97 -3.49
N THR A 169 -0.59 -17.97 -4.69
CA THR A 169 -0.72 -19.15 -5.55
C THR A 169 0.27 -19.18 -6.73
N ALA A 170 1.11 -18.16 -6.89
CA ALA A 170 2.18 -18.17 -7.88
C ALA A 170 3.16 -19.31 -7.54
N GLY A 171 3.01 -20.44 -8.23
CA GLY A 171 3.77 -21.67 -7.97
C GLY A 171 3.00 -22.80 -7.25
N LEU A 172 1.70 -22.65 -6.96
CA LEU A 172 0.84 -23.71 -6.40
C LEU A 172 -0.07 -24.35 -7.46
N ASP A 173 -0.44 -25.61 -7.24
CA ASP A 173 -1.43 -26.35 -8.04
C ASP A 173 -2.81 -25.64 -8.00
N PRO A 174 -3.47 -25.40 -9.16
CA PRO A 174 -4.79 -24.74 -9.26
C PRO A 174 -5.89 -25.36 -8.39
N ASN A 175 -5.82 -26.64 -8.03
CA ASN A 175 -6.84 -27.30 -7.21
C ASN A 175 -6.79 -26.89 -5.73
N ILE A 176 -5.63 -26.47 -5.22
CA ILE A 176 -5.47 -25.97 -3.83
C ILE A 176 -6.15 -24.59 -3.67
N PHE A 177 -6.17 -23.81 -4.75
CA PHE A 177 -6.76 -22.47 -4.79
C PHE A 177 -8.28 -22.50 -4.53
N VAL A 178 -9.01 -23.41 -5.17
CA VAL A 178 -10.47 -23.50 -5.07
C VAL A 178 -10.91 -23.96 -3.68
N GLN A 179 -10.26 -24.97 -3.11
CA GLN A 179 -10.69 -25.60 -1.85
C GLN A 179 -10.52 -24.71 -0.61
N LYS A 180 -9.48 -23.89 -0.55
CA LYS A 180 -9.20 -23.06 0.65
C LYS A 180 -9.98 -21.75 0.67
N TYR A 181 -10.25 -21.16 -0.49
CA TYR A 181 -10.76 -19.79 -0.60
C TYR A 181 -12.26 -19.69 -0.89
N MET A 182 -12.89 -20.69 -1.52
CA MET A 182 -14.36 -20.73 -1.64
C MET A 182 -15.07 -20.85 -0.28
N VAL A 183 -14.38 -21.30 0.77
CA VAL A 183 -14.91 -21.39 2.13
C VAL A 183 -14.90 -20.02 2.84
N GLN A 184 -13.99 -19.12 2.46
CA GLN A 184 -13.80 -17.81 3.11
C GLN A 184 -14.52 -16.65 2.41
N LEU A 185 -14.89 -16.84 1.13
CA LEU A 185 -15.67 -15.85 0.38
C LEU A 185 -17.15 -15.87 0.85
N PRO A 186 -17.73 -14.70 1.18
CA PRO A 186 -19.17 -14.60 1.43
C PRO A 186 -19.94 -15.10 0.21
N SER A 187 -21.06 -15.80 0.44
CA SER A 187 -21.94 -16.24 -0.65
C SER A 187 -22.45 -15.04 -1.46
N GLU A 188 -22.76 -15.27 -2.73
CA GLU A 188 -23.32 -14.25 -3.63
C GLU A 188 -24.55 -13.56 -3.02
N GLU A 189 -25.38 -14.31 -2.30
CA GLU A 189 -26.52 -13.78 -1.55
C GLU A 189 -26.11 -12.83 -0.42
N LYS A 190 -25.03 -13.13 0.32
CA LYS A 190 -24.49 -12.23 1.35
C LYS A 190 -23.95 -10.95 0.75
N ILE A 191 -23.29 -11.03 -0.41
CA ILE A 191 -22.77 -9.86 -1.13
C ILE A 191 -23.94 -9.00 -1.64
N LYS A 192 -24.96 -9.60 -2.24
CA LYS A 192 -26.17 -8.91 -2.71
C LYS A 192 -26.92 -8.22 -1.56
N LYS A 193 -27.13 -8.93 -0.45
CA LYS A 193 -27.78 -8.38 0.75
C LYS A 193 -26.99 -7.22 1.37
N PHE A 194 -25.66 -7.21 1.23
CA PHE A 194 -24.80 -6.13 1.68
C PHE A 194 -24.96 -4.88 0.81
N ILE A 195 -24.90 -5.05 -0.51
CA ILE A 195 -25.10 -3.97 -1.49
C ILE A 195 -26.48 -3.33 -1.34
N SER A 196 -27.53 -4.13 -1.16
CA SER A 196 -28.89 -3.62 -0.94
C SER A 196 -29.01 -2.77 0.33
N LYS A 197 -28.23 -3.08 1.37
CA LYS A 197 -28.29 -2.38 2.66
C LYS A 197 -27.51 -1.06 2.67
N GLU A 198 -26.49 -0.93 1.82
CA GLU A 198 -25.72 0.31 1.64
C GLU A 198 -26.40 1.31 0.69
N ILE A 199 -27.29 0.88 -0.19
CA ILE A 199 -28.01 1.75 -1.13
C ILE A 199 -29.27 2.39 -0.49
N GLU A 200 -29.72 1.89 0.67
CA GLU A 200 -30.91 2.39 1.38
C GLU A 200 -30.64 3.51 2.41
N TYR A 201 -29.42 4.07 2.47
CA TYR A 201 -29.08 5.26 3.25
C TYR A 201 -28.46 6.34 2.37
#